data_AF-A0A9D1Y1J3-F1
#
_entry.id   AF-A0A9D1Y1J3-F1
#
_cell.length_a   1.000
_cell.length_b   1.000
_cell.length_c   1.000
_cell.angle_alpha   90.00
_cell.angle_beta   90.00
_cell.angle_gamma   90.00
#
_symmetry.space_group_name_H-M   'P 1'
#
loop_
_entity.id
_entity.type
_entity.pdbx_description
1 polymer ?
#
loop_
_entity_poly.entity_id
_entity_poly.type
_entity_poly.pdbx_seq_one_letter_code
_entity_poly.pdbx_strand_id
1 'polypeptide(L)'
;MSKIIGIDLGTTNSCVAVMEGGEPVVIANAEGARTTPSVVGFTKTGERLVGQVAKRQAITNPENTISSIKRKMGTAEKVHAGGKDYTPEEISAMILSKLKADAEAYLGEPVTEAVITVPAYFNDSQRQATKNAGTIAGL
;
A
#
# COMPACT_ATOMS: atom_id res chain seq x y z
N MET A 1 -5.19 22.59 -7.86
CA MET A 1 -4.15 21.84 -7.12
C MET A 1 -4.75 20.49 -6.80
N SER A 2 -4.07 19.40 -7.14
CA SER A 2 -4.47 18.06 -6.70
C SER A 2 -4.53 18.03 -5.18
N LYS A 3 -5.56 17.42 -4.60
CA LYS A 3 -5.60 17.23 -3.14
C LYS A 3 -4.44 16.33 -2.69
N ILE A 4 -3.79 16.72 -1.60
CA ILE A 4 -2.81 15.88 -0.90
C ILE A 4 -3.57 14.92 0.01
N ILE A 5 -3.30 13.62 -0.10
CA ILE A 5 -3.89 12.60 0.78
C ILE A 5 -2.93 12.21 1.90
N GLY A 6 -3.46 11.82 3.05
CA GLY A 6 -2.71 11.21 4.14
C GLY A 6 -2.85 9.69 4.09
N ILE A 7 -1.73 8.98 4.05
CA ILE A 7 -1.71 7.51 4.03
C ILE A 7 -1.02 6.98 5.29
N ASP A 8 -1.77 6.22 6.08
CA ASP A 8 -1.17 5.34 7.07
C ASP A 8 -0.81 4.01 6.41
N LEU A 9 0.48 3.79 6.15
CA LEU A 9 0.98 2.55 5.56
C LEU A 9 1.34 1.58 6.69
N GLY A 10 0.41 0.87 7.31
CA GLY A 10 0.75 -0.02 8.43
C GLY A 10 1.33 -1.37 8.01
N THR A 11 1.93 -2.09 8.96
CA THR A 11 2.45 -3.45 8.75
C THR A 11 1.35 -4.45 8.42
N THR A 12 0.17 -4.29 9.04
CA THR A 12 -0.95 -5.23 8.93
C THR A 12 -2.11 -4.65 8.13
N ASN A 13 -2.45 -3.40 8.38
CA ASN A 13 -3.51 -2.68 7.68
C ASN A 13 -2.99 -1.30 7.32
N SER A 14 -3.53 -0.75 6.23
CA SER A 14 -3.29 0.60 5.79
C SER A 14 -4.60 1.37 5.70
N CYS A 15 -4.51 2.69 5.75
CA CYS A 15 -5.65 3.61 5.75
C CYS A 15 -5.30 4.83 4.90
N VAL A 16 -6.32 5.45 4.29
CA VAL A 16 -6.15 6.70 3.53
C VAL A 16 -7.22 7.70 3.95
N ALA A 17 -6.81 8.95 4.10
CA ALA A 17 -7.65 10.07 4.50
C ALA A 17 -7.34 11.32 3.66
N VAL A 18 -8.30 12.23 3.61
CA VAL A 18 -8.18 13.52 2.93
C VAL A 18 -8.78 14.62 3.81
N MET A 19 -8.37 15.87 3.59
CA MET A 19 -8.98 17.03 4.25
C MET A 19 -10.20 17.51 3.44
N GLU A 20 -11.36 17.58 4.08
CA GLU A 20 -12.60 18.14 3.50
C GLU A 20 -13.19 19.18 4.45
N GLY A 21 -13.36 20.42 3.97
CA GLY A 21 -13.94 21.49 4.80
C GLY A 21 -13.16 21.82 6.08
N GLY A 22 -11.86 21.48 6.14
CA GLY A 22 -11.03 21.64 7.34
C GLY A 22 -10.99 20.43 8.28
N GLU A 23 -11.80 19.40 8.01
CA GLU A 23 -11.88 18.18 8.81
C GLU A 23 -11.23 16.98 8.09
N PRO A 24 -10.52 16.09 8.80
CA PRO A 24 -9.99 14.87 8.21
C PRO A 24 -11.10 13.83 8.00
N VAL A 25 -11.22 13.32 6.76
CA VAL A 25 -12.17 12.28 6.38
C VAL A 25 -11.42 11.03 5.95
N VAL A 26 -11.73 9.90 6.58
CA VAL A 26 -11.21 8.57 6.17
C VAL A 26 -12.02 8.04 5.01
N ILE A 27 -11.33 7.68 3.92
CA ILE A 27 -11.95 7.16 2.70
C ILE A 27 -12.16 5.65 2.84
N ALA A 28 -13.34 5.16 2.48
CA ALA A 28 -13.60 3.72 2.39
C ALA A 28 -13.00 3.17 1.09
N ASN A 29 -12.38 1.99 1.16
CA ASN A 29 -11.89 1.30 -0.03
C ASN A 29 -13.04 0.76 -0.89
N ALA A 30 -12.71 0.26 -2.09
CA ALA A 30 -13.67 -0.39 -3.00
C ALA A 30 -14.48 -1.53 -2.35
N GLU A 31 -13.97 -2.15 -1.28
CA GLU A 31 -14.64 -3.20 -0.52
C GLU A 31 -15.56 -2.67 0.61
N GLY A 32 -15.71 -1.34 0.75
CA GLY A 32 -16.54 -0.67 1.74
C GLY A 32 -15.91 -0.57 3.13
N ALA A 33 -14.66 -0.98 3.31
CA ALA A 33 -13.95 -0.92 4.58
C ALA A 33 -13.08 0.35 4.69
N ARG A 34 -12.96 0.90 5.90
CA ARG A 34 -12.10 2.07 6.18
C ARG A 34 -10.61 1.73 6.35
N THR A 35 -10.26 0.44 6.29
CA THR A 35 -8.88 -0.01 6.28
C THR A 35 -8.70 -1.10 5.24
N THR A 36 -7.52 -1.14 4.63
CA THR A 36 -7.12 -2.11 3.61
C THR A 36 -6.01 -2.97 4.19
N PRO A 37 -6.14 -4.32 4.22
CA PRO A 37 -5.05 -5.18 4.64
C PRO A 37 -3.76 -4.91 3.84
N SER A 38 -2.61 -4.84 4.53
CA SER A 38 -1.29 -4.67 3.91
C SER A 38 -0.78 -6.00 3.36
N VAL A 39 -1.53 -6.52 2.38
CA VAL A 39 -1.33 -7.85 1.79
C VAL A 39 -1.38 -7.71 0.27
N VAL A 40 -0.41 -8.32 -0.40
CA VAL A 40 -0.32 -8.41 -1.85
C VAL A 40 -0.32 -9.88 -2.23
N GLY A 41 -1.13 -10.26 -3.22
CA GLY A 41 -1.23 -11.62 -3.72
C GLY A 41 -1.07 -11.66 -5.22
N PHE A 42 -0.58 -12.77 -5.76
CA PHE A 42 -0.55 -13.03 -7.19
C PHE A 42 -1.30 -14.32 -7.50
N THR A 43 -2.24 -14.25 -8.43
CA THR A 43 -2.98 -15.44 -8.89
C THR A 43 -2.07 -16.30 -9.80
N LYS A 44 -2.51 -17.53 -10.08
CA LYS A 44 -1.81 -18.43 -11.02
C LYS A 44 -1.71 -17.87 -12.44
N THR A 45 -2.61 -16.96 -12.82
CA THR A 45 -2.61 -16.29 -14.12
C THR A 45 -1.76 -15.01 -14.13
N GLY A 46 -1.10 -14.67 -13.03
CA GLY A 46 -0.26 -13.48 -12.89
C GLY A 46 -1.02 -12.21 -12.49
N GLU A 47 -2.32 -12.30 -12.23
CA GLU A 47 -3.11 -11.15 -11.77
C GLU A 47 -2.67 -10.75 -10.34
N ARG A 48 -2.44 -9.46 -10.14
CA ARG A 48 -2.10 -8.90 -8.84
C ARG A 48 -3.36 -8.56 -8.05
N LEU A 49 -3.46 -9.10 -6.85
CA LEU A 49 -4.48 -8.82 -5.84
C LEU A 49 -3.87 -7.99 -4.72
N VAL A 50 -4.63 -7.05 -4.15
CA VAL A 50 -4.19 -6.24 -3.00
C VAL A 50 -5.32 -6.14 -1.98
N GLY A 51 -5.00 -6.10 -0.69
CA GLY A 51 -6.00 -5.88 0.35
C GLY A 51 -6.79 -7.13 0.70
N GLN A 52 -8.12 -6.98 0.83
CA GLN A 52 -8.98 -8.05 1.31
C GLN A 52 -9.02 -9.24 0.35
N VAL A 53 -8.96 -8.99 -0.95
CA VAL A 53 -8.95 -10.05 -1.98
C VAL A 53 -7.67 -10.88 -1.88
N ALA A 54 -6.51 -10.25 -1.71
CA ALA A 54 -5.24 -10.94 -1.48
C ALA A 54 -5.24 -11.75 -0.16
N LYS A 55 -5.76 -11.15 0.92
CA LYS A 55 -5.85 -11.80 2.23
C LYS A 55 -6.68 -13.09 2.21
N ARG A 56 -7.78 -13.12 1.45
CA ARG A 56 -8.67 -14.30 1.34
C ARG A 56 -7.98 -15.54 0.79
N GLN A 57 -7.02 -15.37 -0.12
CA GLN A 57 -6.31 -16.51 -0.72
C GLN A 57 -5.04 -16.90 0.05
N ALA A 58 -4.67 -16.22 1.14
CA ALA A 58 -3.38 -16.44 1.79
C ALA A 58 -3.17 -17.87 2.31
N ILE A 59 -4.26 -18.57 2.67
CA ILE A 59 -4.22 -19.96 3.15
C ILE A 59 -4.02 -20.94 1.97
N THR A 60 -4.67 -20.70 0.85
CA THR A 60 -4.66 -21.61 -0.31
C THR A 60 -3.56 -21.30 -1.32
N ASN A 61 -2.93 -20.12 -1.22
CA ASN A 61 -1.85 -19.66 -2.08
C ASN A 61 -0.78 -18.88 -1.28
N PRO A 62 -0.15 -19.52 -0.28
CA PRO A 62 0.76 -18.84 0.65
C PRO A 62 2.05 -18.34 -0.02
N GLU A 63 2.61 -19.11 -0.96
CA GLU A 63 3.87 -18.76 -1.64
C GLU A 63 3.74 -17.51 -2.52
N ASN A 64 2.54 -17.22 -3.03
CA ASN A 64 2.29 -16.03 -3.84
C ASN A 64 1.51 -14.95 -3.08
N THR A 65 1.43 -15.02 -1.75
CA THR A 65 0.75 -14.02 -0.92
C THR A 65 1.69 -13.45 0.13
N ILE A 66 2.04 -12.17 -0.04
CA ILE A 66 2.96 -11.44 0.81
C ILE A 66 2.18 -10.64 1.85
N SER A 67 2.56 -10.77 3.11
CA SER A 67 2.08 -9.94 4.22
C SER A 67 3.25 -9.41 5.05
N SER A 68 3.00 -8.44 5.93
CA SER A 68 4.01 -7.89 6.84
C SER A 68 5.26 -7.30 6.16
N ILE A 69 5.16 -6.93 4.88
CA ILE A 69 6.30 -6.46 4.09
C ILE A 69 6.99 -5.24 4.71
N LYS A 70 6.24 -4.41 5.45
CA LYS A 70 6.78 -3.24 6.16
C LYS A 70 7.93 -3.58 7.11
N ARG A 71 7.99 -4.83 7.62
CA ARG A 71 9.09 -5.32 8.48
C ARG A 71 10.42 -5.44 7.73
N LYS A 72 10.40 -5.51 6.41
CA LYS A 72 11.58 -5.66 5.54
C LYS A 72 12.03 -4.36 4.87
N MET A 73 11.32 -3.25 5.09
CA MET A 73 11.66 -1.95 4.48
C MET A 73 13.09 -1.55 4.84
N GLY A 74 13.82 -0.97 3.89
CA GLY A 74 15.20 -0.51 4.09
C GLY A 74 16.24 -1.63 4.21
N THR A 75 15.88 -2.87 3.86
CA THR A 75 16.79 -4.02 3.79
C THR A 75 17.03 -4.42 2.33
N ALA A 76 18.04 -5.27 2.08
CA ALA A 76 18.32 -5.83 0.75
C ALA A 76 17.51 -7.11 0.46
N GLU A 77 16.60 -7.51 1.36
CA GLU A 77 15.80 -8.71 1.17
C GLU A 77 14.88 -8.59 -0.04
N LYS A 78 14.63 -9.72 -0.70
CA LYS A 78 13.59 -9.84 -1.73
C LYS A 78 12.53 -10.83 -1.30
N VAL A 79 11.35 -10.69 -1.87
CA VAL A 79 10.27 -11.67 -1.74
C VAL A 79 9.92 -12.22 -3.12
N HIS A 80 9.85 -13.53 -3.24
CA HIS A 80 9.48 -14.19 -4.49
C HIS A 80 7.97 -14.42 -4.52
N ALA A 81 7.29 -13.97 -5.59
CA ALA A 81 5.88 -14.24 -5.83
C ALA A 81 5.52 -14.01 -7.29
N GLY A 82 4.53 -14.75 -7.81
CA GLY A 82 4.10 -14.58 -9.20
C GLY A 82 5.22 -14.81 -10.22
N GLY A 83 6.18 -15.68 -9.89
CA GLY A 83 7.31 -16.04 -10.76
C GLY A 83 8.43 -15.00 -10.84
N LYS A 84 8.46 -14.00 -9.97
CA LYS A 84 9.50 -12.96 -9.94
C LYS A 84 9.83 -12.50 -8.52
N ASP A 85 11.02 -11.94 -8.37
CA ASP A 85 11.45 -11.32 -7.12
C ASP A 85 11.01 -9.87 -7.07
N TYR A 86 10.58 -9.43 -5.89
CA TYR A 86 10.22 -8.06 -5.60
C TYR A 86 10.98 -7.52 -4.40
N THR A 87 11.27 -6.22 -4.42
CA THR A 87 11.76 -5.51 -3.24
C THR A 87 10.61 -5.16 -2.29
N PRO A 88 10.89 -4.87 -1.00
CA PRO A 88 9.90 -4.40 -0.04
C PRO A 88 9.19 -3.12 -0.50
N GLU A 89 9.91 -2.23 -1.17
CA GLU A 89 9.40 -0.99 -1.74
C GLU A 89 8.40 -1.26 -2.86
N GLU A 90 8.69 -2.19 -3.77
CA GLU A 90 7.78 -2.54 -4.87
C GLU A 90 6.46 -3.13 -4.36
N ILE A 91 6.52 -4.04 -3.38
CA ILE A 91 5.30 -4.61 -2.78
C ILE A 91 4.54 -3.53 -2.00
N SER A 92 5.23 -2.68 -1.25
CA SER A 92 4.58 -1.56 -0.54
C SER A 92 3.95 -0.56 -1.52
N ALA A 93 4.59 -0.31 -2.66
CA ALA A 93 4.05 0.53 -3.73
C ALA A 93 2.74 -0.03 -4.28
N MET A 94 2.59 -1.35 -4.41
CA MET A 94 1.33 -1.95 -4.83
C MET A 94 0.19 -1.69 -3.83
N ILE A 95 0.50 -1.66 -2.53
CA ILE A 95 -0.47 -1.28 -1.47
C ILE A 95 -0.82 0.20 -1.61
N LEU A 96 0.19 1.08 -1.77
CA LEU A 96 0.00 2.51 -1.95
C LEU A 96 -0.81 2.82 -3.22
N SER A 97 -0.56 2.13 -4.33
CA SER A 97 -1.34 2.29 -5.57
C SER A 97 -2.81 1.92 -5.40
N LYS A 98 -3.14 0.89 -4.58
CA LYS A 98 -4.55 0.60 -4.25
C LYS A 98 -5.18 1.74 -3.44
N LEU A 99 -4.48 2.25 -2.42
CA LEU A 99 -5.00 3.35 -1.59
C LEU A 99 -5.16 4.65 -2.40
N LYS A 100 -4.23 4.93 -3.31
CA LYS A 100 -4.33 6.01 -4.29
C LYS A 100 -5.57 5.83 -5.16
N ALA A 101 -5.76 4.66 -5.77
CA ALA A 101 -6.92 4.39 -6.62
C ALA A 101 -8.25 4.51 -5.87
N ASP A 102 -8.32 4.01 -4.63
CA ASP A 102 -9.48 4.15 -3.75
C ASP A 102 -9.77 5.64 -3.46
N ALA A 103 -8.73 6.46 -3.23
CA ALA A 103 -8.87 7.91 -3.03
C ALA A 103 -9.28 8.66 -4.30
N GLU A 104 -8.68 8.34 -5.46
CA GLU A 104 -9.04 8.92 -6.76
C GLU A 104 -10.51 8.63 -7.13
N ALA A 105 -10.98 7.41 -6.87
CA ALA A 105 -12.37 7.05 -7.09
C ALA A 105 -13.34 7.84 -6.18
N TYR A 106 -12.95 8.09 -4.93
CA TYR A 106 -13.74 8.91 -4.00
C TYR A 106 -13.75 10.40 -4.39
N LEU A 107 -12.60 10.94 -4.80
CA LEU A 107 -12.44 12.35 -5.13
C LEU A 107 -12.93 12.72 -6.53
N GLY A 108 -12.96 11.76 -7.47
CA GLY A 108 -13.30 12.00 -8.87
C GLY A 108 -12.20 12.70 -9.67
N GLU A 109 -10.97 12.80 -9.12
CA GLU A 109 -9.82 13.43 -9.75
C GLU A 109 -8.51 12.68 -9.44
N PRO A 110 -7.45 12.81 -10.27
CA PRO A 110 -6.16 12.19 -10.02
C PRO A 110 -5.47 12.71 -8.75
N VAL A 111 -4.75 11.82 -8.06
CA VAL A 111 -3.95 12.15 -6.87
C VAL A 111 -2.48 11.91 -7.15
N THR A 112 -1.66 12.95 -7.02
CA THR A 112 -0.22 12.90 -7.35
C THR A 112 0.69 13.19 -6.17
N GLU A 113 0.13 13.51 -4.99
CA GLU A 113 0.90 13.89 -3.81
C GLU A 113 0.30 13.24 -2.56
N ALA A 114 1.16 12.75 -1.67
CA ALA A 114 0.74 12.17 -0.41
C ALA A 114 1.72 12.42 0.75
N VAL A 115 1.18 12.44 1.96
CA VAL A 115 1.94 12.29 3.20
C VAL A 115 1.81 10.84 3.67
N ILE A 116 2.94 10.12 3.80
CA ILE A 116 2.96 8.69 4.15
C ILE A 116 3.60 8.48 5.53
N THR A 117 2.94 7.73 6.42
CA THR A 117 3.42 7.47 7.79
C THR A 117 4.58 6.46 7.85
N VAL A 118 5.48 6.69 8.81
CA VAL A 118 6.52 5.73 9.22
C VAL A 118 6.60 5.66 10.75
N PRO A 119 6.98 4.51 11.33
CA PRO A 119 7.26 4.44 12.77
C PRO A 119 8.32 5.45 13.20
N ALA A 120 8.17 6.02 14.39
CA ALA A 120 9.11 7.02 14.91
C ALA A 120 10.56 6.48 14.99
N TYR A 121 10.72 5.19 15.25
CA TYR A 121 12.01 4.50 15.36
C TYR A 121 12.60 4.05 14.01
N PHE A 122 11.94 4.32 12.87
CA PHE A 122 12.55 4.03 11.56
C PHE A 122 13.83 4.84 11.37
N ASN A 123 14.89 4.17 10.92
CA ASN A 123 16.14 4.79 10.53
C ASN A 123 16.03 5.44 9.12
N ASP A 124 17.10 6.08 8.67
CA ASP A 124 17.11 6.80 7.39
C ASP A 124 16.88 5.89 6.19
N SER A 125 17.44 4.67 6.18
CA SER A 125 17.24 3.73 5.06
C SER A 125 15.78 3.26 4.96
N GLN A 126 15.14 3.00 6.09
CA GLN A 126 13.72 2.62 6.16
C GLN A 126 12.78 3.77 5.75
N ARG A 127 13.13 5.01 6.13
CA ARG A 127 12.41 6.23 5.70
C ARG A 127 12.54 6.44 4.20
N GLN A 128 13.76 6.33 3.67
CA GLN A 128 14.01 6.47 2.24
C GLN A 128 13.33 5.37 1.42
N ALA A 129 13.35 4.13 1.90
CA ALA A 129 12.61 3.02 1.28
C ALA A 129 11.10 3.31 1.21
N THR A 130 10.51 3.87 2.27
CA THR A 130 9.09 4.25 2.27
C THR A 130 8.79 5.37 1.28
N LYS A 131 9.70 6.35 1.17
CA LYS A 131 9.60 7.42 0.15
C LYS A 131 9.69 6.85 -1.27
N ASN A 132 10.63 5.94 -1.52
CA ASN A 132 10.79 5.27 -2.80
C ASN A 132 9.52 4.47 -3.19
N ALA A 133 8.91 3.77 -2.22
CA ALA A 133 7.64 3.09 -2.44
C ALA A 133 6.53 4.06 -2.89
N GLY A 134 6.47 5.26 -2.29
CA GLY A 134 5.58 6.35 -2.73
C GLY A 134 5.84 6.74 -4.19
N THR A 135 7.10 7.00 -4.54
CA THR A 135 7.48 7.35 -5.91
C THR A 135 7.14 6.25 -6.92
N ILE A 136 7.38 4.98 -6.59
CA ILE A 136 7.01 3.84 -7.45
C ILE A 136 5.49 3.75 -7.64
N ALA A 137 4.70 4.14 -6.63
CA ALA A 137 3.24 4.19 -6.70
C ALA A 137 2.70 5.42 -7.46
N GLY A 138 3.57 6.35 -7.88
CA GLY A 138 3.20 7.59 -8.55
C GLY A 138 2.59 8.64 -7.61
N LEU A 139 3.14 8.73 -6.39
CA LEU A 139 2.84 9.71 -5.34
C LEU A 139 4.09 10.55 -4.99
#